data_AF-A0A1H3V2N1-F1
#
_entry.id   AF-A0A1H3V2N1-F1
#
_cell.length_a   1.000
_cell.length_b   1.000
_cell.length_c   1.000
_cell.angle_alpha   90.00
_cell.angle_beta   90.00
_cell.angle_gamma   90.00
#
_symmetry.space_group_name_H-M   'P 1'
#
loop_
_entity.id
_entity.type
_entity.pdbx_description
1 polymer ?
#
loop_
_entity_poly.entity_id
_entity_poly.type
_entity_poly.pdbx_seq_one_letter_code
_entity_poly.pdbx_strand_id
1 'polypeptide(L)'
;MGQQILSNYTTANAMATKMGQAADRIDRCTNKSVQLSERTTLLANKKAISSFSATRQLFVVFRQAFQKDIDNIRSVAKEFERLDENIEKGIGLPTSPGWMKK
;
A
#
# COMPACT_ATOMS: atom_id res chain seq x y z
N MET A 1 5.54 -13.42 36.04
CA MET A 1 6.01 -12.29 35.21
C MET A 1 5.39 -12.45 33.84
N GLY A 2 4.28 -11.77 33.57
CA GLY A 2 3.57 -11.87 32.28
C GLY A 2 4.38 -11.19 31.19
N GLN A 3 4.60 -11.88 30.08
CA GLN A 3 5.21 -11.29 28.88
C GLN A 3 4.31 -10.15 28.40
N GLN A 4 4.81 -8.92 28.47
CA GLN A 4 4.19 -7.77 27.82
C GLN A 4 4.46 -7.93 26.32
N ILE A 5 3.50 -8.48 25.58
CA ILE A 5 3.60 -8.48 24.12
C ILE A 5 3.41 -7.03 23.69
N LEU A 6 4.51 -6.37 23.31
CA LEU A 6 4.51 -5.10 22.59
C LEU A 6 4.10 -5.41 21.14
N SER A 7 2.82 -5.64 20.88
CA SER A 7 2.40 -5.81 19.48
C SER A 7 2.78 -4.55 18.71
N ASN A 8 3.32 -4.72 17.50
CA ASN A 8 3.88 -3.58 16.76
C ASN A 8 2.79 -2.82 15.97
N TYR A 9 1.57 -2.77 16.52
CA TYR A 9 0.38 -2.15 15.90
C TYR A 9 0.70 -0.74 15.41
N THR A 10 1.22 0.10 16.30
CA THR A 10 1.55 1.50 16.00
C THR A 10 2.51 1.61 14.83
N THR A 11 3.54 0.76 14.75
CA THR A 11 4.49 0.78 13.63
C THR A 11 3.88 0.23 12.34
N ALA A 12 3.11 -0.86 12.40
CA ALA A 12 2.43 -1.41 11.23
C ALA A 12 1.44 -0.40 10.63
N ASN A 13 0.63 0.24 11.47
CA ASN A 13 -0.32 1.26 11.04
C ASN A 13 0.38 2.53 10.50
N ALA A 14 1.46 2.97 11.16
CA ALA A 14 2.27 4.09 10.67
C ALA A 14 2.90 3.77 9.29
N MET A 15 3.36 2.54 9.09
CA MET A 15 3.90 2.08 7.79
C MET A 15 2.82 2.12 6.71
N ALA A 16 1.66 1.51 6.96
CA ALA A 16 0.53 1.51 6.03
C ALA A 16 0.07 2.94 5.68
N THR A 17 0.10 3.85 6.66
CA THR A 17 -0.22 5.26 6.45
C THR A 17 0.78 5.95 5.52
N LYS A 18 2.08 5.78 5.75
CA LYS A 18 3.13 6.33 4.88
C LYS A 18 3.05 5.76 3.46
N MET A 19 2.80 4.46 3.34
CA MET A 19 2.61 3.81 2.05
C MET A 19 1.35 4.34 1.34
N GLY A 20 0.24 4.55 2.04
CA GLY A 20 -0.96 5.19 1.48
C GLY A 20 -0.67 6.59 0.92
N GLN A 21 0.04 7.43 1.69
CA GLN A 21 0.45 8.76 1.22
C GLN A 21 1.36 8.69 -0.03
N ALA A 22 2.22 7.69 -0.11
CA ALA A 22 3.05 7.46 -1.29
C ALA A 22 2.20 7.01 -2.50
N ALA A 23 1.23 6.11 -2.29
CA ALA A 23 0.30 5.68 -3.33
C ALA A 23 -0.50 6.86 -3.91
N ASP A 24 -1.01 7.75 -3.04
CA ASP A 24 -1.74 8.95 -3.46
C ASP A 24 -0.88 9.93 -4.26
N ARG A 25 0.43 10.01 -3.96
CA ARG A 25 1.38 10.84 -4.72
C ARG A 25 1.65 10.23 -6.09
N ILE A 26 1.84 8.91 -6.17
CA ILE A 26 2.04 8.21 -7.43
C ILE A 26 0.83 8.39 -8.32
N ASP A 27 -0.39 8.17 -7.80
CA ASP A 27 -1.62 8.31 -8.56
C ASP A 27 -1.78 9.72 -9.15
N ARG A 28 -1.58 10.75 -8.32
CA ARG A 28 -1.60 12.16 -8.77
C ARG A 28 -0.58 12.44 -9.86
N CYS A 29 0.64 11.90 -9.76
CA CYS A 29 1.66 12.08 -10.80
C CYS A 29 1.30 11.36 -12.10
N THR A 30 0.74 10.16 -12.02
CA THR A 30 0.38 9.35 -13.21
C THR A 30 -0.90 9.78 -13.90
N ASN A 31 -1.80 10.47 -13.19
CA ASN A 31 -3.03 11.03 -13.76
C ASN A 31 -2.87 12.46 -14.25
N LYS A 32 -1.76 13.14 -13.95
CA LYS A 32 -1.41 14.39 -14.63
C LYS A 32 -1.22 14.07 -16.11
N SER A 33 -2.15 14.55 -16.93
CA SER A 33 -2.01 14.57 -18.39
C SER A 33 -0.70 15.28 -18.71
N VAL A 34 0.26 14.57 -19.30
CA VAL A 34 1.34 15.25 -20.01
C VAL A 34 0.63 16.00 -21.12
N GLN A 35 0.68 17.33 -21.09
CA GLN A 35 0.21 18.16 -22.19
C GLN A 35 1.16 17.92 -23.37
N LEU A 36 0.86 16.85 -24.10
CA LEU A 36 1.58 16.46 -25.30
C LEU A 36 1.07 17.38 -26.39
N SER A 37 1.98 18.14 -27.02
CA SER A 37 1.61 18.92 -28.19
C SER A 37 1.29 17.96 -29.32
N GLU A 38 0.00 17.68 -29.52
CA GLU A 38 -0.49 16.78 -30.58
C GLU A 38 -0.15 17.28 -31.99
N ARG A 39 0.28 18.54 -32.11
CA ARG A 39 0.57 19.22 -33.39
C ARG A 39 2.02 19.14 -33.85
N THR A 40 2.92 18.47 -33.11
CA THR A 40 4.30 18.30 -33.58
C THR A 40 4.44 17.00 -34.37
N THR A 41 4.94 17.10 -35.61
CA THR A 41 5.30 15.96 -36.46
C THR A 41 6.66 15.34 -36.07
N LEU A 42 7.31 15.87 -35.03
CA LEU A 42 8.60 15.43 -34.56
C LEU A 42 8.50 14.02 -33.98
N LEU A 43 9.28 13.09 -34.52
CA LEU A 43 9.37 11.69 -34.07
C LEU A 43 9.65 11.58 -32.56
N ALA A 44 10.41 12.52 -31.99
CA ALA A 44 10.70 12.57 -30.56
C ALA A 44 9.42 12.73 -29.70
N ASN A 45 8.45 13.54 -30.14
CA ASN A 45 7.18 13.71 -29.44
C ASN A 45 6.35 12.43 -29.47
N LYS A 46 6.22 11.77 -30.64
CA LYS A 46 5.54 10.47 -30.74
C LYS A 46 6.16 9.40 -29.83
N LYS A 47 7.49 9.37 -29.75
CA LYS A 47 8.21 8.48 -28.82
C LYS A 47 7.92 8.83 -27.36
N ALA A 48 7.92 10.11 -26.99
CA ALA A 48 7.58 10.56 -25.64
C ALA A 48 6.14 10.17 -25.23
N ILE A 49 5.16 10.33 -26.14
CA ILE A 49 3.76 9.91 -25.93
C ILE A 49 3.70 8.40 -25.65
N SER A 50 4.32 7.59 -26.51
CA SER A 50 4.31 6.13 -26.40
C SER A 50 4.97 5.66 -25.09
N SER A 51 6.16 6.19 -24.78
CA SER A 51 6.87 5.87 -23.53
C SER A 51 6.07 6.27 -22.30
N PHE A 52 5.41 7.44 -22.32
CA PHE A 52 4.55 7.86 -21.21
C PHE A 52 3.35 6.92 -21.04
N SER A 53 2.69 6.52 -22.13
CA SER A 53 1.57 5.59 -22.09
C SER A 53 1.97 4.23 -21.50
N ALA A 54 3.08 3.66 -21.96
CA ALA A 54 3.61 2.41 -21.42
C ALA A 54 3.96 2.53 -19.93
N THR A 55 4.60 3.65 -19.55
CA THR A 55 4.95 3.94 -18.16
C THR A 55 3.70 4.08 -17.29
N ARG A 56 2.65 4.74 -17.78
CA ARG A 56 1.36 4.88 -17.08
C ARG A 56 0.73 3.53 -16.80
N GLN A 57 0.78 2.59 -17.75
CA GLN A 57 0.25 1.24 -17.56
C GLN A 57 1.03 0.45 -16.50
N LEU A 58 2.36 0.57 -16.48
CA LEU A 58 3.20 -0.01 -15.42
C LEU A 58 2.81 0.56 -14.04
N PHE A 59 2.60 1.86 -13.94
CA PHE A 59 2.17 2.49 -12.69
C PHE A 59 0.78 2.03 -12.24
N VAL A 60 -0.16 1.74 -13.15
CA VAL A 60 -1.46 1.18 -12.78
C VAL A 60 -1.30 -0.17 -12.09
N VAL A 61 -0.51 -1.08 -12.68
CA VAL A 61 -0.27 -2.41 -12.10
C VAL A 61 0.50 -2.30 -10.78
N PHE A 62 1.54 -1.46 -10.74
CA PHE A 62 2.30 -1.20 -9.52
C PHE A 62 1.39 -0.69 -8.39
N ARG A 63 0.50 0.28 -8.67
CA ARG A 63 -0.43 0.80 -7.66
C ARG A 63 -1.37 -0.27 -7.11
N GLN A 64 -1.87 -1.16 -7.95
CA GLN A 64 -2.74 -2.26 -7.50
C GLN A 64 -2.00 -3.20 -6.55
N ALA A 65 -0.77 -3.60 -6.89
CA ALA A 65 0.07 -4.43 -6.03
C ALA A 65 0.39 -3.71 -4.71
N PHE A 66 0.81 -2.44 -4.80
CA PHE A 66 1.17 -1.64 -3.64
C PHE A 66 -0.01 -1.38 -2.70
N GLN A 67 -1.22 -1.19 -3.24
CA GLN A 67 -2.44 -1.07 -2.44
C GLN A 67 -2.77 -2.38 -1.71
N LYS A 68 -2.60 -3.52 -2.37
CA LYS A 68 -2.77 -4.83 -1.73
C LYS A 68 -1.81 -5.02 -0.56
N ASP A 69 -0.56 -4.57 -0.67
CA ASP A 69 0.41 -4.62 0.42
C ASP A 69 0.00 -3.72 1.59
N ILE A 70 -0.52 -2.51 1.31
CA ILE A 70 -1.08 -1.61 2.33
C ILE A 70 -2.21 -2.30 3.09
N ASP A 71 -3.11 -2.97 2.37
CA ASP A 71 -4.27 -3.65 2.96
C ASP A 71 -3.84 -4.84 3.81
N ASN A 72 -2.84 -5.60 3.37
CA ASN A 72 -2.23 -6.67 4.16
C ASN A 72 -1.62 -6.15 5.47
N ILE A 73 -0.86 -5.05 5.42
CA ILE A 73 -0.24 -4.45 6.62
C ILE A 73 -1.32 -3.95 7.59
N ARG A 74 -2.39 -3.32 7.08
CA ARG A 74 -3.54 -2.92 7.90
C ARG A 74 -4.25 -4.11 8.54
N SER A 75 -4.36 -5.24 7.84
CA SER A 75 -4.92 -6.47 8.39
C SER A 75 -4.09 -6.97 9.57
N VAL A 76 -2.76 -7.05 9.39
CA VAL A 76 -1.84 -7.44 10.47
C VAL A 76 -1.92 -6.47 11.66
N ALA A 77 -2.02 -5.16 11.39
CA ALA A 77 -2.21 -4.17 12.46
C ALA A 77 -3.49 -4.44 13.26
N LYS A 78 -4.62 -4.72 12.61
CA LYS A 78 -5.87 -5.08 13.31
C LYS A 78 -5.76 -6.38 14.11
N GLU A 79 -4.97 -7.34 13.64
CA GLU A 79 -4.71 -8.57 14.40
C GLU A 79 -3.88 -8.30 15.67
N PHE A 80 -2.90 -7.40 15.58
CA PHE A 80 -2.13 -6.93 16.73
C PHE A 80 -3.01 -6.20 17.75
N GLU A 81 -3.89 -5.31 17.32
CA GLU A 81 -4.85 -4.62 18.20
C GLU A 81 -5.76 -5.62 18.95
N ARG A 82 -6.32 -6.61 18.24
CA ARG A 82 -7.12 -7.67 18.87
C ARG A 82 -6.33 -8.53 19.85
N LEU A 83 -5.06 -8.78 19.55
CA LEU A 83 -4.19 -9.55 20.42
C LEU A 83 -3.97 -8.84 21.75
N ASP A 84 -3.66 -7.55 21.67
CA ASP A 84 -3.45 -6.70 22.85
C ASP A 84 -4.71 -6.65 23.71
N GLU A 85 -5.88 -6.44 23.11
CA GLU A 85 -7.16 -6.47 23.82
C GLU A 85 -7.43 -7.81 24.54
N ASN A 86 -7.12 -8.94 23.89
CA ASN A 86 -7.32 -10.26 24.48
C ASN A 86 -6.39 -10.51 25.67
N ILE A 87 -5.16 -10.01 25.59
CA ILE A 87 -4.19 -10.08 26.70
C ILE A 87 -4.68 -9.22 27.86
N GLU A 88 -5.12 -7.98 27.60
CA GLU A 88 -5.68 -7.09 28.63
C GLU A 88 -6.90 -7.69 29.32
N LYS A 89 -7.76 -8.38 28.57
CA LYS A 89 -8.96 -9.05 29.09
C LYS A 89 -8.66 -10.42 29.75
N GLY A 90 -7.41 -10.88 29.73
CA GLY A 90 -7.02 -12.18 30.30
C GLY A 90 -7.48 -13.41 29.49
N ILE A 91 -7.89 -13.22 28.23
CA ILE A 91 -8.41 -14.26 27.32
C ILE A 91 -7.26 -15.10 26.72
N GLY A 92 -6.03 -14.58 26.69
CA GLY A 92 -4.85 -15.26 26.15
C GLY A 92 -4.71 -15.12 24.62
N LEU A 93 -3.73 -15.82 24.04
CA LEU A 93 -3.43 -15.73 22.60
C LEU A 93 -4.48 -16.50 21.77
N PRO A 94 -4.92 -15.97 20.62
CA PRO A 94 -5.79 -16.70 19.70
C PRO A 94 -5.05 -17.92 19.13
N THR A 95 -5.75 -19.07 19.06
CA THR A 95 -5.17 -20.37 18.66
C THR A 95 -4.90 -20.50 17.15
N SER A 96 -5.32 -19.53 16.34
CA SER A 96 -5.03 -19.46 14.90
C SER A 96 -4.92 -18.00 14.44
N PRO A 97 -3.78 -17.56 13.91
CA PRO A 97 -3.65 -16.24 13.29
C PRO A 97 -4.48 -16.14 12.01
N GLY A 98 -5.12 -14.99 11.76
CA GLY A 98 -6.04 -14.80 10.63
C GLY A 98 -5.38 -14.93 9.25
N TRP A 99 -4.09 -14.61 9.18
CA TRP A 99 -3.27 -14.69 7.96
C TRP A 99 -2.88 -16.11 7.52
N MET A 100 -3.13 -17.15 8.33
CA MET A 100 -2.90 -18.54 7.93
C MET A 100 -4.04 -19.13 7.08
N LYS A 101 -5.19 -18.46 7.00
CA LYS A 101 -6.28 -18.89 6.14
C LYS A 101 -6.04 -18.36 4.72
N LYS A 102 -5.38 -19.20 3.91
CA LYS A 102 -5.25 -19.02 2.45
C LYS A 102 -6.59 -19.22 1.76
#